data_AF-A0A2Y9AGD7-F1
#
_entry.id   AF-A0A2Y9AGD7-F1
#
_cell.length_a   1.000
_cell.length_b   1.000
_cell.length_c   1.000
_cell.angle_alpha   90.00
_cell.angle_beta   90.00
_cell.angle_gamma   90.00
#
_symmetry.space_group_name_H-M   'P 1'
#
loop_
_entity.id
_entity.type
_entity.pdbx_description
1 polymer ?
#
loop_
_entity_poly.entity_id
_entity_poly.type
_entity_poly.pdbx_seq_one_letter_code
_entity_poly.pdbx_strand_id
1 'polypeptide(L)'
;MVTLEQRQQPATVTSATGRTVAYDLGTMSDDARASWMAVYELGMQAGWQMGYDAAEADLSAIQRRAHATVQDVARGLPYDVLCERRGERHRAERQRQTLKERGVA
;
A
#
# COMPACT_ATOMS: atom_id res chain seq x y z
N MET A 1 6.10 13.78 -28.15
CA MET A 1 7.56 13.79 -28.37
C MET A 1 8.18 14.43 -27.14
N VAL A 2 8.69 13.63 -26.20
CA VAL A 2 9.30 14.16 -24.96
C VAL A 2 10.73 14.52 -25.30
N THR A 3 11.00 15.82 -25.42
CA THR A 3 12.35 16.35 -25.61
C THR A 3 13.06 16.20 -24.26
N LEU A 4 13.88 15.17 -24.12
CA LEU A 4 14.81 15.05 -22.99
C LEU A 4 15.85 16.15 -23.17
N GLU A 5 15.67 17.30 -22.50
CA GLU A 5 16.78 18.21 -22.26
C GLU A 5 17.90 17.39 -21.62
N GLN A 6 19.02 17.27 -22.34
CA GLN A 6 20.23 16.58 -21.89
C GLN A 6 20.57 17.08 -20.49
N ARG A 7 20.33 16.25 -19.46
CA ARG A 7 20.93 16.46 -18.15
C ARG A 7 22.44 16.39 -18.35
N GLN A 8 23.10 17.55 -18.39
CA GLN A 8 24.56 17.70 -18.50
C GLN A 8 25.33 17.22 -17.24
N GLN A 9 24.67 16.54 -16.31
CA GLN A 9 25.30 16.04 -15.09
C GLN A 9 25.45 14.53 -15.19
N PRO A 10 26.63 13.97 -14.87
CA PRO A 10 26.83 12.52 -14.89
C PRO A 10 25.83 11.85 -13.95
N ALA A 11 25.18 10.78 -14.43
CA ALA A 11 24.26 10.02 -13.60
C ALA A 11 25.05 9.33 -12.48
N THR A 12 24.75 9.66 -11.23
CA THR A 12 25.37 8.99 -10.08
C THR A 12 24.51 7.81 -9.66
N VAL A 13 25.12 6.62 -9.60
CA VAL A 13 24.48 5.43 -9.03
C VAL A 13 25.25 5.05 -7.78
N THR A 14 24.53 5.01 -6.66
CA THR A 14 25.05 4.47 -5.40
C THR A 14 24.64 3.01 -5.30
N SER A 15 25.62 2.13 -5.29
CA SER A 15 25.41 0.70 -5.06
C SER A 15 24.95 0.43 -3.63
N ALA A 16 24.36 -0.75 -3.41
CA ALA A 16 23.95 -1.22 -2.09
C ALA A 16 25.11 -1.33 -1.08
N THR A 17 26.37 -1.40 -1.55
CA THR A 17 27.58 -1.40 -0.71
C THR A 17 28.08 0.01 -0.37
N GLY A 18 27.30 1.05 -0.69
CA GLY A 18 27.65 2.45 -0.42
C GLY A 18 28.67 3.06 -1.40
N ARG A 19 29.09 2.32 -2.43
CA ARG A 19 29.98 2.85 -3.47
C ARG A 19 29.17 3.67 -4.47
N THR A 20 29.50 4.95 -4.59
CA THR A 20 28.94 5.86 -5.60
C THR A 20 29.84 5.89 -6.81
N VAL A 21 29.26 5.70 -8.00
CA VAL A 21 29.96 5.83 -9.28
C VAL A 21 29.21 6.84 -10.14
N ALA A 22 29.95 7.77 -10.72
CA ALA A 22 29.44 8.71 -11.72
C ALA A 22 29.59 8.08 -13.10
N TYR A 23 28.48 7.99 -13.84
CA TYR A 23 28.43 7.49 -15.21
C TYR A 23 28.09 8.64 -16.15
N ASP A 24 28.97 8.91 -17.10
CA ASP A 24 28.66 9.79 -18.23
C ASP A 24 28.35 8.93 -19.46
N LEU A 25 27.06 8.78 -19.75
CA LEU A 25 26.54 8.01 -20.88
C LEU A 25 27.07 8.51 -22.24
N GLY A 26 27.48 9.78 -22.32
CA GLY A 26 28.06 10.38 -23.53
C GLY A 26 29.48 9.92 -23.83
N THR A 27 30.18 9.37 -22.84
CA THR A 27 31.56 8.87 -22.99
C THR A 27 31.66 7.35 -23.09
N MET A 28 30.54 6.63 -22.91
CA MET A 28 30.50 5.17 -22.99
C MET A 28 30.58 4.69 -24.45
N SER A 29 31.26 3.58 -24.67
CA SER A 29 31.17 2.84 -25.94
C SER A 29 29.73 2.35 -26.18
N ASP A 30 29.37 2.11 -27.43
CA ASP A 30 28.01 1.69 -27.79
C ASP A 30 27.62 0.36 -27.11
N ASP A 31 28.55 -0.60 -27.02
CA ASP A 31 28.34 -1.87 -26.31
C ASP A 31 28.12 -1.68 -24.80
N ALA A 32 28.87 -0.77 -24.19
CA ALA A 32 28.73 -0.45 -22.77
C ALA A 32 27.40 0.28 -22.50
N ARG A 33 26.96 1.13 -23.43
CA ARG A 33 25.67 1.82 -23.37
C ARG A 33 24.50 0.83 -23.51
N ALA A 34 24.57 -0.09 -24.48
CA ALA A 34 23.57 -1.13 -24.68
C ALA A 34 23.45 -2.05 -23.45
N SER A 35 24.57 -2.46 -22.88
CA SER A 35 24.60 -3.28 -21.67
C SER A 35 23.98 -2.55 -20.47
N TRP A 36 24.25 -1.26 -20.32
CA TRP A 36 23.69 -0.45 -19.23
C TRP A 36 22.17 -0.28 -19.36
N MET A 37 21.67 -0.03 -20.58
CA MET A 37 20.22 0.05 -20.83
C MET A 37 19.52 -1.27 -20.56
N ALA A 38 20.09 -2.40 -20.97
CA ALA A 38 19.53 -3.73 -20.71
C ALA A 38 19.42 -4.02 -19.19
N VAL A 39 20.43 -3.66 -18.40
CA VAL A 39 20.39 -3.80 -16.94
C VAL A 39 19.36 -2.86 -16.32
N TYR A 40 19.25 -1.62 -16.80
CA TYR A 40 18.26 -0.66 -16.32
C TYR A 40 16.83 -1.13 -16.59
N GLU A 41 16.55 -1.62 -17.80
CA GLU A 41 15.24 -2.16 -18.19
C GLU A 41 14.87 -3.39 -17.35
N LEU A 42 15.82 -4.32 -17.15
CA LEU A 42 15.62 -5.49 -16.30
C LEU A 42 15.32 -5.08 -14.85
N GLY A 43 16.06 -4.11 -14.32
CA GLY A 43 15.85 -3.58 -12.97
C GLY A 43 14.52 -2.85 -12.81
N MET A 44 14.10 -2.08 -13.81
CA MET A 44 12.79 -1.43 -13.88
C MET A 44 11.66 -2.47 -13.85
N GLN A 45 11.75 -3.51 -14.69
CA GLN A 45 10.72 -4.54 -14.77
C GLN A 45 10.65 -5.39 -13.49
N ALA A 46 11.80 -5.84 -12.98
CA ALA A 46 11.87 -6.62 -11.75
C ALA A 46 11.42 -5.81 -10.54
N GLY A 47 11.86 -4.55 -10.44
CA GLY A 47 11.47 -3.63 -9.37
C GLY A 47 9.98 -3.31 -9.40
N TRP A 48 9.41 -3.14 -10.60
CA TRP A 48 7.97 -2.95 -10.77
C TRP A 48 7.18 -4.18 -10.29
N GLN A 49 7.56 -5.38 -10.72
CA GLN A 49 6.88 -6.62 -10.30
C GLN A 49 6.99 -6.82 -8.78
N MET A 50 8.17 -6.61 -8.18
CA MET A 50 8.34 -6.68 -6.73
C MET A 50 7.45 -5.68 -5.98
N GLY A 51 7.31 -4.46 -6.50
CA GLY A 51 6.42 -3.45 -5.93
C GLY A 51 4.95 -3.83 -6.06
N TYR A 52 4.56 -4.40 -7.20
CA TYR A 52 3.21 -4.91 -7.44
C TYR A 52 2.87 -6.03 -6.45
N ASP A 53 3.73 -7.04 -6.32
CA ASP A 53 3.54 -8.18 -5.42
C ASP A 53 3.43 -7.73 -3.96
N ALA A 54 4.25 -6.75 -3.55
CA ALA A 54 4.18 -6.16 -2.22
C ALA A 54 2.85 -5.43 -1.98
N ALA A 55 2.39 -4.64 -2.95
CA ALA A 55 1.10 -3.95 -2.86
C ALA A 55 -0.08 -4.94 -2.81
N GLU A 56 -0.02 -6.03 -3.58
CA GLU A 56 -1.03 -7.08 -3.56
C GLU A 56 -1.06 -7.81 -2.20
N ALA A 57 0.11 -8.12 -1.64
CA ALA A 57 0.22 -8.72 -0.32
C ALA A 57 -0.36 -7.82 0.78
N ASP A 58 -0.08 -6.51 0.73
CA ASP A 58 -0.63 -5.54 1.67
C ASP A 58 -2.15 -5.41 1.55
N LEU A 59 -2.67 -5.31 0.32
CA LEU A 59 -4.10 -5.26 0.07
C LEU A 59 -4.80 -6.52 0.58
N SER A 60 -4.25 -7.70 0.31
CA SER A 60 -4.76 -8.99 0.81
C SER A 60 -4.80 -9.02 2.34
N ALA A 61 -3.75 -8.50 3.01
CA ALA A 61 -3.72 -8.42 4.46
C ALA A 61 -4.79 -7.47 5.03
N ILE A 62 -5.01 -6.31 4.38
CA ILE A 62 -6.08 -5.37 4.76
C ILE A 62 -7.45 -6.03 4.61
N GLN A 63 -7.70 -6.68 3.48
CA GLN A 63 -8.97 -7.34 3.21
C GLN A 63 -9.27 -8.47 4.21
N ARG A 64 -8.27 -9.29 4.55
CA ARG A 64 -8.42 -10.34 5.58
C ARG A 64 -8.80 -9.74 6.94
N ARG A 65 -8.14 -8.67 7.37
CA ARG A 65 -8.47 -7.98 8.63
C ARG A 65 -9.87 -7.39 8.61
N ALA A 66 -10.23 -6.70 7.53
CA ALA A 66 -11.56 -6.12 7.38
C ALA A 66 -12.66 -7.20 7.40
N HIS A 67 -12.44 -8.31 6.69
CA HIS A 67 -13.38 -9.43 6.69
C HIS A 67 -13.56 -10.02 8.09
N ALA A 68 -12.47 -10.26 8.83
CA ALA A 68 -12.54 -10.75 10.21
C ALA A 68 -13.34 -9.80 11.11
N THR A 69 -13.06 -8.50 11.05
CA THR A 69 -13.80 -7.48 11.82
C THR A 69 -15.28 -7.47 11.46
N VAL A 70 -15.63 -7.53 10.17
CA VAL A 70 -17.03 -7.55 9.72
C VAL A 70 -17.74 -8.80 10.22
N GLN A 71 -17.09 -9.97 10.16
CA GLN A 71 -17.64 -11.23 10.67
C GLN A 71 -17.87 -11.17 12.19
N ASP A 72 -16.91 -10.63 12.94
CA ASP A 72 -17.04 -10.49 14.39
C ASP A 72 -18.18 -9.54 14.77
N VAL A 73 -18.30 -8.41 14.08
CA VAL A 73 -19.41 -7.47 14.27
C VAL A 73 -20.75 -8.11 13.89
N ALA A 74 -20.82 -8.84 12.76
CA ALA A 74 -22.04 -9.49 12.30
C ALA A 74 -22.52 -10.62 13.23
N ARG A 75 -21.58 -11.30 13.91
CA ARG A 75 -21.89 -12.34 14.92
C ARG A 75 -22.23 -11.75 16.28
N GLY A 76 -21.84 -10.51 16.55
CA GLY A 76 -22.14 -9.79 17.78
C GLY A 76 -23.64 -9.53 17.93
N LEU A 77 -24.16 -9.71 19.14
CA LEU A 77 -25.51 -9.24 19.46
C LEU A 77 -25.50 -7.71 19.54
N PRO A 78 -26.55 -7.04 19.04
CA PRO A 78 -26.73 -5.61 19.25
C PRO A 78 -26.58 -5.24 20.73
N TYR A 79 -25.96 -4.08 21.00
CA TYR A 79 -25.61 -3.68 22.36
C TYR A 79 -26.83 -3.57 23.29
N ASP A 80 -27.96 -3.10 22.77
CA ASP A 80 -29.21 -3.01 23.52
C ASP A 80 -29.75 -4.41 23.91
N VAL A 81 -29.67 -5.38 22.99
CA VAL A 81 -30.01 -6.79 23.26
C VAL A 81 -29.08 -7.39 24.33
N LEU A 82 -27.79 -7.06 24.32
CA LEU A 82 -26.85 -7.48 25.37
C LEU A 82 -27.18 -6.87 26.74
N CYS A 83 -27.50 -5.57 26.78
CA CYS A 83 -27.91 -4.89 28.01
C CYS A 83 -29.20 -5.48 28.58
N GLU A 84 -30.18 -5.82 27.74
CA GLU A 84 -31.40 -6.49 28.19
C GLU A 84 -31.13 -7.86 28.80
N ARG A 85 -30.27 -8.68 28.18
CA ARG A 85 -29.85 -9.98 28.75
C ARG A 85 -29.15 -9.86 30.11
N ARG A 86 -28.48 -8.73 30.36
CA ARG A 86 -27.79 -8.44 31.63
C ARG A 86 -28.68 -7.74 32.67
N GLY A 87 -29.95 -7.46 32.34
CA GLY A 87 -30.86 -6.73 33.22
C GLY A 87 -30.62 -5.21 33.25
N GLU A 88 -29.76 -4.68 32.38
CA GLU A 88 -29.37 -3.26 32.32
C GLU A 88 -30.33 -2.43 31.44
N ARG A 89 -31.63 -2.45 31.74
CA ARG A 89 -32.70 -1.89 30.87
C ARG A 89 -32.49 -0.42 30.50
N HIS A 90 -32.10 0.42 31.45
CA HIS A 90 -31.83 1.84 31.21
C HIS A 90 -30.72 2.03 30.14
N ARG A 91 -29.71 1.16 30.10
CA ARG A 91 -28.62 1.28 29.11
C ARG A 91 -29.10 0.85 27.72
N ALA A 92 -29.95 -0.16 27.62
CA ALA A 92 -30.57 -0.57 26.36
C ALA A 92 -31.45 0.55 25.77
N GLU A 93 -32.28 1.18 26.59
CA GLU A 93 -33.13 2.30 26.18
C GLU A 93 -32.33 3.50 25.70
N ARG A 94 -31.27 3.88 26.43
CA ARG A 94 -30.37 4.96 26.01
C ARG A 94 -29.74 4.67 24.65
N GLN A 95 -29.30 3.44 24.41
CA GLN A 95 -28.72 3.05 23.12
C GLN A 95 -29.73 3.17 21.98
N ARG A 96 -30.94 2.64 22.16
CA ARG A 96 -32.02 2.75 21.15
C ARG A 96 -32.33 4.20 20.82
N GLN A 97 -32.39 5.05 21.83
CA GLN A 97 -32.62 6.49 21.65
C GLN A 97 -31.49 7.14 20.84
N THR A 98 -30.22 6.84 21.17
CA THR A 98 -29.07 7.35 20.40
C THR A 98 -29.05 6.88 18.95
N LEU A 99 -29.39 5.61 18.68
CA LEU A 99 -29.46 5.09 17.31
C LEU A 99 -30.58 5.79 16.52
N LYS A 100 -31.75 5.97 17.14
CA LYS A 100 -32.88 6.72 16.57
C LYS A 100 -32.51 8.17 16.24
N GLU A 101 -31.81 8.86 17.14
CA GLU A 101 -31.32 10.24 16.93
C GLU A 101 -30.32 10.33 15.77
N ARG A 102 -29.58 9.24 15.49
CA ARG A 102 -28.62 9.15 14.38
C ARG A 102 -29.25 8.65 13.08
N GLY A 103 -30.56 8.39 13.05
CA GLY A 103 -31.25 7.85 11.88
C GLY A 103 -30.86 6.40 11.55
N VAL A 104 -30.32 5.66 12.51
CA VAL A 104 -30.00 4.24 12.37
C VAL A 104 -31.21 3.45 12.85
N ALA A 105 -31.92 2.82 11.90
CA ALA A 105 -33.10 1.98 12.14
C ALA A 105 -32.71 0.53 12.48
#